data_AF-A0A949BBX4-F1
#
_entry.id   AF-A0A949BBX4-F1
#
_cell.length_a   1.000
_cell.length_b   1.000
_cell.length_c   1.000
_cell.angle_alpha   90.00
_cell.angle_beta   90.00
_cell.angle_gamma   90.00
#
_symmetry.space_group_name_H-M   'P 1'
#
loop_
_entity.id
_entity.type
_entity.pdbx_description
1 polymer ?
#
loop_
_entity_poly.entity_id
_entity_poly.type
_entity_poly.pdbx_seq_one_letter_code
_entity_poly.pdbx_strand_id
1 'polypeptide(L)'
;MKKPKTSKKEKTLKKKKEETDIQKVVNYYFYSKGLSLDKIKKDAKKKKIIYSRFTRPAKQLLVLAGSSKKAMAAIDKVAKWANSRKLDYAIETVFKKWLELDRLKPKEIVKKPYFQGDPLIWSESKRKWYVVSRGGDWLEFVGKEEEVEWRIIK
;
A
#
# COMPACT_ATOMS: atom_id res chain seq x y z
N MET A 1 -59.62 -8.63 31.44
CA MET A 1 -58.78 -8.92 30.26
C MET A 1 -57.68 -7.86 30.15
N LYS A 2 -56.41 -8.24 30.30
CA LYS A 2 -55.26 -7.32 30.27
C LYS A 2 -54.86 -7.03 28.81
N LYS A 3 -54.84 -5.75 28.42
CA LYS A 3 -54.36 -5.31 27.10
C LYS A 3 -52.87 -5.65 26.92
N PRO A 4 -52.43 -6.21 25.78
CA PRO A 4 -51.02 -6.44 25.56
C PRO A 4 -50.31 -5.11 25.30
N LYS A 5 -49.30 -4.80 26.10
CA LYS A 5 -48.33 -3.72 25.85
C LYS A 5 -47.44 -4.15 24.69
N THR A 6 -47.78 -3.76 23.47
CA THR A 6 -46.90 -3.95 22.32
C THR A 6 -45.67 -3.06 22.48
N SER A 7 -44.56 -3.71 22.77
CA SER A 7 -43.22 -3.16 22.88
C SER A 7 -42.90 -2.24 21.70
N LYS A 8 -42.50 -1.00 21.99
CA LYS A 8 -41.67 -0.15 21.12
C LYS A 8 -40.32 -0.84 20.87
N LYS A 9 -40.31 -1.95 20.13
CA LYS A 9 -39.10 -2.64 19.67
C LYS A 9 -38.49 -1.79 18.55
N GLU A 10 -37.58 -0.91 18.95
CA GLU A 10 -36.27 -0.71 18.30
C GLU A 10 -36.26 -0.77 16.77
N LYS A 11 -36.92 0.20 16.12
CA LYS A 11 -36.51 0.64 14.77
C LYS A 11 -35.74 1.95 14.86
N THR A 12 -34.69 2.00 15.68
CA THR A 12 -33.62 2.98 15.50
C THR A 12 -32.79 2.55 14.30
N LEU A 13 -33.33 2.84 13.11
CA LEU A 13 -32.54 2.93 11.88
C LEU A 13 -31.36 3.85 12.19
N LYS A 14 -30.18 3.25 12.40
CA LYS A 14 -28.93 3.98 12.57
C LYS A 14 -28.75 4.86 11.34
N LYS A 15 -29.11 6.14 11.43
CA LYS A 15 -28.69 7.16 10.46
C LYS A 15 -27.18 7.01 10.35
N LYS A 16 -26.69 6.53 9.20
CA LYS A 16 -25.26 6.54 8.89
C LYS A 16 -24.86 8.02 8.90
N LYS A 17 -24.27 8.49 10.00
CA LYS A 17 -23.66 9.82 10.02
C LYS A 17 -22.62 9.82 8.90
N GLU A 18 -22.74 10.78 8.00
CA GLU A 18 -21.73 10.97 6.96
C GLU A 18 -20.39 11.25 7.63
N GLU A 19 -19.34 10.63 7.11
CA GLU A 19 -18.00 10.84 7.64
C GLU A 19 -17.53 12.25 7.28
N THR A 20 -16.95 12.94 8.26
CA THR A 20 -16.26 14.22 8.01
C THR A 20 -15.07 13.98 7.07
N ASP A 21 -14.65 14.98 6.32
CA ASP A 21 -13.51 14.83 5.41
C ASP A 21 -12.20 14.45 6.13
N ILE A 22 -12.02 14.93 7.37
CA ILE A 22 -10.90 14.50 8.23
C ILE A 22 -11.01 13.00 8.52
N GLN A 23 -12.20 12.51 8.86
CA GLN A 23 -12.41 11.07 9.11
C GLN A 23 -12.16 10.25 7.87
N LYS A 24 -12.62 10.69 6.69
CA LYS A 24 -12.36 10.02 5.41
C LYS A 24 -10.86 9.86 5.17
N VAL A 25 -10.06 10.92 5.38
CA VAL A 25 -8.60 10.88 5.18
C VAL A 25 -7.93 9.92 6.17
N VAL A 26 -8.28 9.97 7.46
CA VAL A 26 -7.72 9.05 8.47
C VAL A 26 -8.11 7.60 8.19
N ASN A 27 -9.38 7.35 7.88
CA ASN A 27 -9.88 6.03 7.51
C ASN A 27 -9.16 5.49 6.28
N TYR A 28 -8.94 6.35 5.27
CA TYR A 28 -8.22 5.99 4.07
C TYR A 28 -6.75 5.68 4.33
N TYR A 29 -6.09 6.44 5.21
CA TYR A 29 -4.73 6.12 5.65
C TYR A 29 -4.64 4.72 6.27
N PHE A 30 -5.54 4.37 7.19
CA PHE A 30 -5.56 3.03 7.77
C PHE A 30 -5.96 1.94 6.77
N TYR A 31 -6.85 2.27 5.83
CA TYR A 31 -7.18 1.39 4.71
C TYR A 31 -5.96 1.09 3.84
N SER A 32 -5.14 2.10 3.52
CA SER A 32 -3.88 1.92 2.77
C SER A 32 -2.83 1.08 3.51
N LYS A 33 -2.99 0.93 4.84
CA LYS A 33 -2.23 0.01 5.71
C LYS A 33 -2.83 -1.40 5.81
N GLY A 34 -3.93 -1.67 5.11
CA GLY A 34 -4.63 -2.96 5.14
C GLY A 34 -5.55 -3.15 6.35
N LEU A 35 -5.94 -2.09 7.06
CA LEU A 35 -6.91 -2.16 8.15
C LEU A 35 -8.30 -1.80 7.65
N SER A 36 -9.27 -2.68 7.88
CA SER A 36 -10.69 -2.40 7.60
C SER A 36 -11.31 -1.50 8.68
N LEU A 37 -12.38 -0.78 8.32
CA LEU A 37 -13.12 0.10 9.25
C LEU A 37 -13.56 -0.63 10.53
N ASP A 38 -13.99 -1.88 10.43
CA ASP A 38 -14.41 -2.67 11.59
C ASP A 38 -13.24 -3.03 12.50
N LYS A 39 -12.07 -3.29 11.92
CA LYS A 39 -10.84 -3.55 12.67
C LYS A 39 -10.37 -2.28 13.37
N ILE A 40 -10.39 -1.13 12.67
CA ILE A 40 -10.06 0.19 13.26
C ILE A 40 -10.97 0.49 14.45
N LYS A 41 -12.29 0.28 14.33
CA LYS A 41 -13.25 0.50 15.43
C LYS A 41 -13.00 -0.43 16.63
N LYS A 42 -12.71 -1.71 16.38
CA LYS A 42 -12.39 -2.68 17.44
C LYS A 42 -11.07 -2.32 18.13
N ASP A 43 -10.05 -1.94 17.38
CA ASP A 43 -8.74 -1.59 17.90
C ASP A 43 -8.75 -0.25 18.63
N ALA A 44 -9.54 0.73 18.17
CA ALA A 44 -9.76 1.98 18.90
C ALA A 44 -10.46 1.76 20.25
N LYS A 45 -11.50 0.90 20.30
CA LYS A 45 -12.16 0.51 21.56
C LYS A 45 -11.19 -0.19 22.52
N LYS A 46 -10.26 -0.98 21.99
CA LYS A 46 -9.19 -1.65 22.75
C LYS A 46 -8.00 -0.73 23.05
N LYS A 47 -8.08 0.57 22.74
CA LYS A 47 -6.98 1.56 22.87
C LYS A 47 -5.70 1.21 22.09
N LYS A 48 -5.75 0.26 21.15
CA LYS A 48 -4.62 -0.12 20.29
C LYS A 48 -4.35 0.93 19.21
N ILE A 49 -5.40 1.64 18.78
CA ILE A 49 -5.28 2.78 17.86
C ILE A 49 -5.83 4.01 18.57
N ILE A 50 -4.96 4.99 18.82
CA ILE A 50 -5.38 6.29 19.37
C ILE A 50 -5.72 7.19 18.19
N TYR A 51 -6.98 7.13 17.74
CA TYR A 51 -7.47 7.81 16.53
C TYR A 51 -7.17 9.32 16.53
N SER A 52 -7.23 9.97 17.69
CA SER A 52 -6.95 11.41 17.86
C SER A 52 -5.52 11.81 17.49
N ARG A 53 -4.55 10.88 17.47
CA ARG A 53 -3.19 11.18 17.01
C ARG A 53 -3.12 11.47 15.51
N PHE A 54 -4.06 10.92 14.74
CA PHE A 54 -4.07 11.02 13.28
C PHE A 54 -4.98 12.13 12.76
N THR A 55 -5.86 12.68 13.60
CA THR A 55 -6.80 13.74 13.18
C THR A 55 -6.11 15.06 12.90
N ARG A 56 -5.10 15.45 13.69
CA ARG A 56 -4.33 16.70 13.47
C ARG A 56 -3.50 16.62 12.18
N PRO A 57 -2.70 15.57 11.93
CA PRO A 57 -2.04 15.36 10.64
C PRO A 57 -3.04 15.31 9.48
N ALA A 58 -4.14 14.56 9.59
CA ALA A 58 -5.13 14.50 8.50
C ALA A 58 -5.76 15.86 8.19
N LYS A 59 -6.02 16.69 9.21
CA LYS A 59 -6.51 18.06 9.01
C LYS A 59 -5.51 18.91 8.23
N GLN A 60 -4.22 18.83 8.58
CA GLN A 60 -3.16 19.55 7.87
C GLN A 60 -3.05 19.08 6.41
N LEU A 61 -3.17 17.77 6.17
CA LEU A 61 -3.13 17.20 4.83
C LEU A 61 -4.32 17.65 3.98
N LEU A 62 -5.51 17.69 4.59
CA LEU A 62 -6.71 18.18 3.93
C LEU A 62 -6.57 19.65 3.52
N VAL A 63 -6.01 20.49 4.40
CA VAL A 63 -5.73 21.91 4.10
C VAL A 63 -4.72 22.05 2.97
N LEU A 64 -3.62 21.29 3.02
CA LEU A 64 -2.57 21.32 1.99
C LEU A 64 -3.07 20.82 0.62
N ALA A 65 -3.89 19.77 0.61
CA ALA A 65 -4.44 19.18 -0.61
C ALA A 65 -5.59 19.97 -1.20
N GLY A 66 -6.30 20.75 -0.37
CA GLY A 66 -7.52 21.49 -0.72
C GLY A 66 -8.77 20.61 -0.91
N SER A 67 -8.64 19.28 -0.93
CA SER A 67 -9.78 18.37 -0.97
C SER A 67 -9.44 16.98 -0.41
N SER A 68 -10.46 16.28 0.10
CA SER A 68 -10.31 14.91 0.61
C SER A 68 -9.86 13.95 -0.48
N LYS A 69 -10.37 14.10 -1.72
CA LYS A 69 -9.95 13.29 -2.87
C LYS A 69 -8.45 13.42 -3.17
N LYS A 70 -7.93 14.66 -3.20
CA LYS A 70 -6.50 14.91 -3.45
C LYS A 70 -5.62 14.38 -2.32
N ALA A 71 -6.05 14.54 -1.07
CA ALA A 71 -5.36 13.99 0.10
C ALA A 71 -5.26 12.45 0.05
N MET A 72 -6.36 11.76 -0.30
CA MET A 72 -6.37 10.31 -0.46
C MET A 72 -5.46 9.85 -1.60
N ALA A 73 -5.47 10.54 -2.73
CA ALA A 73 -4.58 10.24 -3.86
C ALA A 73 -3.09 10.42 -3.51
N ALA A 74 -2.75 11.44 -2.70
CA ALA A 74 -1.39 11.63 -2.21
C ALA A 74 -0.96 10.50 -1.26
N ILE A 75 -1.85 10.06 -0.37
CA ILE A 75 -1.64 8.88 0.48
C ILE A 75 -1.36 7.65 -0.38
N ASP A 76 -2.13 7.41 -1.45
CA ASP A 76 -1.93 6.25 -2.33
C ASP A 76 -0.56 6.23 -3.01
N LYS A 77 -0.12 7.39 -3.53
CA LYS A 77 1.21 7.50 -4.16
C LYS A 77 2.31 7.12 -3.17
N VAL A 78 2.23 7.66 -1.95
CA VAL A 78 3.21 7.37 -0.89
C VAL A 78 3.10 5.93 -0.41
N ALA A 79 1.89 5.40 -0.24
CA ALA A 79 1.66 4.02 0.18
C ALA A 79 2.26 3.02 -0.81
N LYS A 80 2.02 3.20 -2.12
CA LYS A 80 2.61 2.34 -3.16
C LYS A 80 4.13 2.43 -3.16
N TRP A 81 4.69 3.64 -3.06
CA TRP A 81 6.12 3.86 -2.98
C TRP A 81 6.76 3.20 -1.75
N ALA A 82 6.18 3.39 -0.57
CA ALA A 82 6.69 2.85 0.68
C ALA A 82 6.56 1.32 0.74
N ASN A 83 5.40 0.78 0.36
CA ASN A 83 5.15 -0.67 0.33
C ASN A 83 6.12 -1.39 -0.62
N SER A 84 6.40 -0.82 -1.80
CA SER A 84 7.38 -1.39 -2.73
C SER A 84 8.81 -1.45 -2.19
N ARG A 85 9.11 -0.65 -1.16
CA ARG A 85 10.42 -0.57 -0.50
C ARG A 85 10.41 -1.19 0.90
N LYS A 86 9.29 -1.80 1.33
CA LYS A 86 9.08 -2.32 2.69
C LYS A 86 9.34 -1.27 3.79
N LEU A 87 9.05 0.00 3.49
CA LEU A 87 9.18 1.10 4.45
C LEU A 87 7.86 1.34 5.17
N ASP A 88 7.93 1.69 6.46
CA ASP A 88 6.77 2.25 7.15
C ASP A 88 6.53 3.71 6.73
N TYR A 89 5.28 4.15 6.85
CA TYR A 89 4.87 5.51 6.47
C TYR A 89 3.74 6.02 7.37
N ALA A 90 3.82 7.28 7.74
CA ALA A 90 2.76 7.99 8.45
C ALA A 90 2.08 9.00 7.52
N ILE A 91 1.01 9.64 8.00
CA ILE A 91 0.41 10.77 7.29
C ILE A 91 1.47 11.88 7.11
N GLU A 92 2.37 12.01 8.08
CA GLU A 92 3.49 12.95 8.04
C GLU A 92 4.51 12.66 6.95
N THR A 93 4.66 11.39 6.56
CA THR A 93 5.51 11.02 5.41
C THR A 93 4.98 11.64 4.12
N VAL A 94 3.65 11.82 4.00
CA VAL A 94 3.02 12.49 2.87
C VAL A 94 3.40 13.97 2.81
N PHE A 95 3.50 14.66 3.96
CA PHE A 95 4.00 16.04 4.01
C PHE A 95 5.45 16.14 3.56
N LYS A 96 6.31 15.29 4.12
CA LYS A 96 7.74 15.30 3.82
C LYS A 96 8.02 15.02 2.34
N LYS A 97 7.13 14.30 1.68
CA LYS A 97 7.24 13.94 0.26
C LYS A 97 6.32 14.75 -0.64
N TRP A 98 5.68 15.81 -0.15
CA TRP A 98 4.65 16.54 -0.88
C TRP A 98 5.16 17.11 -2.21
N LEU A 99 6.31 17.79 -2.20
CA LEU A 99 6.93 18.35 -3.41
C LEU A 99 7.50 17.28 -4.35
N GLU A 100 7.68 16.05 -3.87
CA GLU A 100 8.23 14.93 -4.62
C GLU A 100 7.15 13.95 -5.09
N LEU A 101 5.86 14.19 -4.82
CA LEU A 101 4.78 13.23 -5.06
C LEU A 101 4.75 12.69 -6.50
N ASP A 102 5.07 13.53 -7.49
CA ASP A 102 5.06 13.11 -8.90
C ASP A 102 6.31 12.31 -9.31
N ARG A 103 7.38 12.39 -8.51
CA ARG A 103 8.61 11.61 -8.68
C ARG A 103 8.56 10.28 -7.94
N LEU A 104 7.61 10.09 -7.01
CA LEU A 104 7.47 8.85 -6.27
C LEU A 104 6.97 7.72 -7.17
N LYS A 105 7.89 6.90 -7.65
CA LYS A 105 7.58 5.67 -8.35
C LYS A 105 7.78 4.45 -7.43
N PRO A 106 6.84 3.48 -7.45
CA PRO A 106 7.09 2.17 -6.84
C PRO A 106 8.40 1.59 -7.35
N LYS A 107 9.11 0.86 -6.50
CA LYS A 107 10.31 0.13 -6.93
C LYS A 107 9.88 -0.85 -8.01
N GLU A 108 10.51 -0.78 -9.17
CA GLU A 108 10.24 -1.70 -10.26
C GLU A 108 10.58 -3.12 -9.82
N ILE A 109 9.65 -4.04 -10.08
CA ILE A 109 9.86 -5.46 -9.80
C ILE A 109 10.73 -5.99 -10.93
N VAL A 110 12.05 -5.86 -10.76
CA VAL A 110 13.03 -6.40 -11.70
C VAL A 110 13.01 -7.92 -11.57
N LYS A 111 12.45 -8.60 -12.57
CA LYS A 111 12.62 -10.04 -12.72
C LYS A 111 14.04 -10.28 -13.23
N LYS A 112 14.80 -11.12 -12.53
CA LYS A 112 16.09 -11.55 -13.03
C LYS A 112 15.92 -12.90 -13.74
N PRO A 113 16.49 -13.07 -14.93
CA PRO A 113 16.42 -14.34 -15.64
C PRO A 113 17.38 -15.35 -15.01
N TYR A 114 16.93 -16.59 -14.93
CA TYR A 114 17.69 -17.75 -14.46
C TYR A 114 17.54 -18.88 -15.46
N PHE A 115 18.53 -19.76 -15.54
CA PHE A 115 18.45 -20.99 -16.30
C PHE A 115 18.93 -22.13 -15.43
N GLN A 116 18.12 -23.19 -15.27
CA GLN A 116 18.42 -24.34 -14.41
C GLN A 116 18.85 -23.98 -12.97
N GLY A 117 18.35 -22.85 -12.46
CA GLY A 117 18.66 -22.34 -11.12
C GLY A 117 19.90 -21.43 -11.03
N ASP A 118 20.65 -21.26 -12.12
CA ASP A 118 21.82 -20.37 -12.20
C ASP A 118 21.47 -19.02 -12.85
N PRO A 119 22.10 -17.90 -12.45
CA PRO A 119 21.78 -16.58 -12.98
C PRO A 119 22.12 -16.45 -14.48
N LEU A 120 21.19 -15.87 -15.24
CA LEU A 120 21.40 -15.53 -16.63
C LEU A 120 21.67 -14.02 -16.77
N ILE A 121 22.69 -13.65 -17.52
CA ILE A 121 23.14 -12.25 -17.69
C ILE A 121 23.22 -11.91 -19.17
N TRP A 122 22.61 -10.79 -19.56
CA TRP A 122 22.73 -10.25 -20.91
C TRP A 122 24.01 -9.43 -21.03
N SER A 123 24.85 -9.75 -22.01
CA SER A 123 26.04 -8.96 -22.35
C SER A 123 25.71 -8.01 -23.49
N GLU A 124 25.62 -6.71 -23.23
CA GLU A 124 25.35 -5.72 -24.28
C GLU A 124 26.43 -5.69 -25.37
N SER A 125 27.70 -5.82 -24.97
CA SER A 125 28.85 -5.82 -25.90
C SER A 125 28.85 -6.97 -26.89
N LYS A 126 28.39 -8.15 -26.46
CA LYS A 126 28.36 -9.38 -27.28
C LYS A 126 26.96 -9.68 -27.82
N ARG A 127 25.94 -8.94 -27.37
CA ARG A 127 24.50 -9.14 -27.68
C ARG A 127 24.06 -10.60 -27.47
N LYS A 128 24.51 -11.22 -26.38
CA LYS A 128 24.29 -12.64 -26.05
C LYS A 128 24.00 -12.82 -24.57
N TRP A 129 23.30 -13.91 -24.24
CA TRP A 129 23.03 -14.34 -22.87
C TRP A 129 24.13 -15.28 -22.37
N TYR A 130 24.50 -15.12 -21.10
CA TYR A 130 25.47 -15.98 -20.42
C TYR A 130 24.88 -16.51 -19.12
N VAL A 131 25.02 -17.82 -18.89
CA VAL A 131 24.73 -18.46 -17.61
C VAL A 131 26.00 -18.37 -16.77
N VAL A 132 25.87 -17.83 -15.56
CA VAL A 132 26.96 -17.84 -14.56
C VAL A 132 26.76 -19.05 -13.67
N SER A 133 27.57 -20.09 -13.87
CA SER A 133 27.49 -21.28 -13.04
C SER A 133 27.92 -21.00 -11.59
N ARG A 134 27.53 -21.86 -10.65
CA ARG A 134 27.96 -21.77 -9.24
C ARG A 134 29.48 -21.77 -9.06
N GLY A 135 30.23 -22.35 -10.03
CA GLY A 135 31.69 -22.33 -10.07
C GLY A 135 32.31 -21.00 -10.50
N GLY A 136 31.51 -20.03 -10.96
CA GLY A 136 31.98 -18.74 -11.48
C GLY A 136 32.24 -18.74 -12.99
N ASP A 137 32.04 -19.87 -13.68
CA ASP A 137 32.19 -19.97 -15.13
C ASP A 137 31.05 -19.27 -15.89
N TRP A 138 31.41 -18.63 -17.00
CA TRP A 138 30.46 -17.97 -17.90
C TRP A 138 30.23 -18.85 -19.13
N LEU A 139 29.06 -19.46 -19.21
CA LEU A 139 28.67 -20.31 -20.33
C LEU A 139 27.69 -19.56 -21.22
N GLU A 140 27.92 -19.55 -22.54
CA GLU A 140 27.00 -18.92 -23.49
C GLU A 140 25.66 -19.70 -23.50
N PHE A 141 24.56 -18.99 -23.36
CA PHE A 141 23.22 -19.57 -23.41
C PHE A 141 22.74 -19.69 -24.86
N VAL A 142 22.46 -20.92 -25.27
CA VAL A 142 22.00 -21.26 -26.64
C VAL A 142 20.57 -21.85 -26.63
N GLY A 143 19.88 -21.79 -25.49
CA GLY A 143 18.52 -22.33 -25.32
C GLY A 143 17.43 -21.39 -25.81
N LYS A 144 16.18 -21.81 -25.68
CA LYS A 144 14.99 -21.01 -26.03
C LYS A 144 14.59 -20.09 -24.87
N GLU A 145 13.90 -18.98 -25.18
CA GLU A 145 13.41 -18.04 -24.17
C GLU A 145 12.43 -18.68 -23.16
N GLU A 146 11.68 -19.70 -23.59
CA GLU A 146 10.76 -20.48 -22.75
C GLU A 146 11.47 -21.23 -21.61
N GLU A 147 12.76 -21.50 -21.75
CA GLU A 147 13.59 -22.18 -20.73
C GLU A 147 14.10 -21.20 -19.66
N VAL A 148 13.90 -19.89 -19.86
CA VAL A 148 14.34 -18.85 -18.94
C VAL A 148 13.33 -18.68 -17.81
N GLU A 149 13.78 -18.96 -16.60
CA GLU A 149 13.03 -18.74 -15.38
C GLU A 149 13.18 -17.30 -14.89
N TRP A 150 12.11 -16.52 -15.04
CA TRP A 150 12.09 -15.14 -14.55
C TRP A 150 11.71 -15.07 -13.07
N ARG A 151 12.72 -14.96 -12.19
CA ARG A 151 12.52 -14.93 -10.73
C ARG A 151 12.45 -13.50 -10.20
N ILE A 152 11.52 -13.26 -9.28
CA ILE A 152 11.43 -11.98 -8.54
C ILE A 152 12.33 -12.08 -7.31
N ILE A 153 13.41 -11.31 -7.27
CA ILE A 153 14.27 -11.21 -6.10
C ILE A 153 13.63 -10.18 -5.15
N LYS A 154 13.16 -10.65 -3.99
CA LYS A 154 12.47 -9.82 -2.97
C LYS A 154 13.43 -9.07 -2.06
#